data_AF-A0A3G3IHY1-F1
#
_entry.id   AF-A0A3G3IHY1-F1
#
_cell.length_a   1.000
_cell.length_b   1.000
_cell.length_c   1.000
_cell.angle_alpha   90.00
_cell.angle_beta   90.00
_cell.angle_gamma   90.00
#
_symmetry.space_group_name_H-M   'P 1'
#
loop_
_entity.id
_entity.type
_entity.pdbx_description
1 polymer ?
#
loop_
_entity_poly.entity_id
_entity_poly.type
_entity_poly.pdbx_seq_one_letter_code
_entity_poly.pdbx_strand_id
1 'polypeptide(L)'
;MVDNNLNAHALFPSKDSADGYLSGNAIRRIKAVVEDDLDVKFDLRMCRRTFGQRYLDSDVDIESVSVLMGHASTKTTEGFYSRKRLNKAIDNARNSWLSSGGQ
;
A
#
# COMPACT_ATOMS: atom_id res chain seq x y z
N MET A 1 -36.76 -0.38 1.02
CA MET A 1 -35.30 -0.30 1.23
C MET A 1 -34.88 1.00 0.56
N VAL A 2 -34.39 1.98 1.32
CA VAL A 2 -34.04 3.29 0.74
C VAL A 2 -32.71 3.12 0.02
N ASP A 3 -32.69 3.28 -1.30
CA ASP A 3 -31.45 3.34 -2.08
C ASP A 3 -30.75 4.66 -1.73
N ASN A 4 -29.93 4.64 -0.68
CA ASN A 4 -29.12 5.79 -0.25
C ASN A 4 -28.01 6.15 -1.27
N ASN A 5 -27.92 5.42 -2.38
CA ASN A 5 -26.83 5.44 -3.34
C ASN A 5 -26.89 6.63 -4.33
N LEU A 6 -28.06 7.22 -4.58
CA LEU A 6 -28.22 8.26 -5.61
C LEU A 6 -27.78 9.67 -5.17
N ASN A 7 -27.68 9.92 -3.86
CA ASN A 7 -27.32 11.24 -3.30
C ASN A 7 -26.15 11.18 -2.30
N ALA A 8 -25.48 10.03 -2.15
CA ALA A 8 -24.36 9.93 -1.23
C ALA A 8 -23.15 10.72 -1.75
N HIS A 9 -22.61 11.63 -0.94
CA HIS A 9 -21.33 12.31 -1.22
C HIS A 9 -20.11 11.37 -1.08
N ALA A 10 -20.32 10.09 -0.76
CA ALA A 10 -19.27 9.11 -0.54
C ALA A 10 -18.72 8.57 -1.86
N LEU A 11 -17.39 8.57 -2.02
CA LEU A 11 -16.72 7.90 -3.14
C LEU A 11 -16.99 6.39 -3.16
N PHE A 12 -17.10 5.78 -1.98
CA PHE A 12 -17.46 4.39 -1.79
C PHE A 12 -18.77 4.31 -1.02
N PRO A 13 -19.91 4.31 -1.73
CA PRO A 13 -21.21 4.32 -1.09
C PRO A 13 -21.58 2.94 -0.53
N SER A 14 -22.42 2.95 0.50
CA SER A 14 -23.12 1.76 0.97
C SER A 14 -24.54 1.73 0.43
N LYS A 15 -25.03 0.53 0.12
CA LYS A 15 -26.43 0.34 -0.27
C LYS A 15 -27.38 0.56 0.91
N ASP A 16 -26.97 0.10 2.09
CA ASP A 16 -27.88 -0.08 3.23
C ASP A 16 -27.52 0.78 4.45
N SER A 17 -26.37 1.48 4.45
CA SER A 17 -25.98 2.29 5.61
C SER A 17 -26.72 3.62 5.63
N ALA A 18 -27.14 4.04 6.83
CA ALA A 18 -27.85 5.29 7.03
C ALA A 18 -26.96 6.53 6.77
N ASP A 19 -25.66 6.41 6.97
CA ASP A 19 -24.68 7.47 6.68
C ASP A 19 -24.25 7.49 5.20
N GLY A 20 -24.63 6.48 4.42
CA GLY A 20 -24.26 6.34 3.00
C GLY A 20 -22.81 5.90 2.74
N TYR A 21 -21.99 5.69 3.77
CA TYR A 21 -20.58 5.28 3.63
C TYR A 21 -20.39 3.77 3.74
N LEU A 22 -19.48 3.20 2.93
CA LEU A 22 -19.10 1.80 3.04
C LEU A 22 -18.53 1.48 4.43
N SER A 23 -19.18 0.58 5.16
CA SER A 23 -18.75 0.22 6.50
C SER A 23 -17.45 -0.60 6.53
N GLY A 24 -16.70 -0.52 7.63
CA GLY A 24 -15.51 -1.35 7.83
C GLY A 24 -15.80 -2.86 7.84
N ASN A 25 -17.01 -3.28 8.26
CA ASN A 25 -17.43 -4.68 8.16
C ASN A 25 -17.63 -5.13 6.71
N ALA A 26 -18.15 -4.26 5.85
CA ALA A 26 -18.28 -4.56 4.43
C ALA A 26 -16.90 -4.77 3.78
N ILE A 27 -15.89 -3.96 4.13
CA ILE A 27 -14.51 -4.16 3.67
C ILE A 27 -13.96 -5.51 4.12
N ARG A 28 -14.23 -5.95 5.37
CA ARG A 28 -13.81 -7.28 5.85
C ARG A 28 -14.45 -8.42 5.07
N ARG A 29 -15.72 -8.28 4.69
CA ARG A 29 -16.42 -9.27 3.86
C ARG A 29 -15.85 -9.33 2.44
N ILE A 30 -15.60 -8.18 1.82
CA ILE A 30 -14.96 -8.10 0.50
C ILE A 30 -13.57 -8.75 0.56
N LYS A 31 -12.78 -8.44 1.58
CA LYS A 31 -11.49 -9.08 1.84
C LYS A 31 -11.63 -10.60 1.91
N ALA A 32 -12.59 -11.12 2.68
CA ALA A 32 -12.76 -12.57 2.84
C ALA A 32 -13.02 -13.29 1.51
N VAL A 33 -13.77 -12.67 0.59
CA VAL A 33 -13.99 -13.19 -0.76
C VAL A 33 -12.68 -13.24 -1.54
N VAL A 34 -11.90 -12.15 -1.53
CA VAL A 34 -10.59 -12.10 -2.22
C VAL A 34 -9.60 -13.13 -1.65
N GLU A 35 -9.61 -13.34 -0.33
CA GLU A 35 -8.77 -14.35 0.31
C GLU A 35 -9.13 -15.78 -0.08
N ASP A 36 -10.43 -16.05 -0.33
CA ASP A 36 -10.94 -17.35 -0.76
C ASP A 36 -10.59 -17.59 -2.24
N ASP A 37 -10.84 -16.60 -3.10
CA ASP A 37 -10.56 -16.66 -4.53
C ASP A 37 -9.07 -16.86 -4.86
N LEU A 38 -8.19 -16.29 -4.03
CA LEU A 38 -6.74 -16.33 -4.24
C LEU A 38 -6.02 -17.41 -3.40
N ASP A 39 -6.71 -18.06 -2.46
CA ASP A 39 -6.12 -18.95 -1.45
C ASP A 39 -4.94 -18.30 -0.70
N VAL A 40 -5.06 -17.01 -0.37
CA VAL A 40 -4.04 -16.24 0.35
C VAL A 40 -4.68 -15.48 1.48
N LYS A 41 -4.19 -15.69 2.71
CA LYS A 41 -4.58 -14.89 3.87
C LYS A 41 -3.70 -13.64 3.99
N PHE A 42 -4.32 -12.51 4.31
CA PHE A 42 -3.62 -11.26 4.55
C PHE A 42 -4.34 -10.37 5.56
N ASP A 43 -3.67 -9.34 6.07
CA ASP A 43 -4.31 -8.23 6.78
C ASP A 43 -4.34 -6.99 5.87
N LEU A 44 -5.32 -6.09 6.04
CA LEU A 44 -5.46 -4.92 5.16
C LEU A 44 -4.23 -3.99 5.17
N ARG A 45 -3.45 -3.97 6.25
CA ARG A 45 -2.21 -3.18 6.32
C ARG A 45 -1.14 -3.81 5.43
N MET A 46 -1.14 -5.12 5.18
CA MET A 46 -0.25 -5.75 4.19
C MET A 46 -0.41 -5.12 2.82
N CYS A 47 -1.63 -4.80 2.36
CA CYS A 47 -1.83 -4.11 1.08
C CYS A 47 -1.02 -2.81 1.00
N ARG A 48 -1.03 -2.03 2.10
CA ARG A 48 -0.27 -0.78 2.21
C ARG A 48 1.25 -1.01 2.31
N ARG A 49 1.70 -2.08 2.96
CA ARG A 49 3.13 -2.48 2.96
C ARG A 49 3.60 -2.88 1.57
N THR A 50 2.82 -3.71 0.88
CA THR A 50 3.08 -4.15 -0.50
C THR A 50 3.12 -2.97 -1.46
N PHE A 51 2.21 -2.00 -1.31
CA PHE A 51 2.26 -0.74 -2.05
C PHE A 51 3.60 -0.03 -1.88
N GLY A 52 4.01 0.26 -0.64
CA GLY A 52 5.28 0.95 -0.38
C GLY A 52 6.50 0.16 -0.89
N GLN A 53 6.52 -1.15 -0.65
CA GLN A 53 7.62 -2.01 -1.07
C GLN A 53 7.73 -2.08 -2.59
N ARG A 54 6.61 -2.13 -3.33
CA ARG A 54 6.60 -2.18 -4.79
C ARG A 54 7.26 -0.93 -5.40
N TYR A 55 7.04 0.25 -4.82
CA TYR A 55 7.68 1.48 -5.28
C TYR A 55 9.18 1.50 -4.96
N LEU A 56 9.59 1.08 -3.76
CA LEU A 56 11.02 0.96 -3.43
C LEU A 56 11.74 -0.05 -4.32
N ASP A 57 11.10 -1.18 -4.62
CA ASP A 57 11.64 -2.21 -5.52
C ASP A 57 11.74 -1.68 -6.97
N SER A 58 10.94 -0.66 -7.32
CA SER A 58 10.98 0.09 -8.59
C SER A 58 11.90 1.32 -8.53
N ASP A 59 12.82 1.35 -7.55
CA ASP A 59 13.86 2.35 -7.35
C ASP A 59 13.36 3.79 -7.02
N VAL A 60 12.12 3.93 -6.54
CA VAL A 60 11.67 5.18 -5.91
C VAL A 60 12.35 5.35 -4.55
N ASP A 61 12.74 6.58 -4.21
CA ASP A 61 13.39 6.90 -2.94
C ASP A 61 12.43 6.79 -1.74
N ILE A 62 13.00 6.60 -0.55
CA ILE A 62 12.23 6.33 0.67
C ILE A 62 11.42 7.54 1.12
N GLU A 63 11.89 8.75 0.85
CA GLU A 63 11.22 10.00 1.16
C GLU A 63 9.93 10.13 0.34
N SER A 64 10.01 9.94 -0.98
CA SER A 64 8.87 9.92 -1.89
C SER A 64 7.87 8.84 -1.52
N VAL A 65 8.32 7.61 -1.25
CA VAL A 65 7.43 6.53 -0.80
C VAL A 65 6.76 6.90 0.53
N SER A 66 7.49 7.48 1.48
CA SER A 66 6.94 7.92 2.77
C SER A 66 5.85 8.98 2.59
N VAL A 67 6.06 9.95 1.69
CA VAL A 67 5.07 11.00 1.37
C VAL A 67 3.83 10.40 0.69
N LEU A 68 4.00 9.49 -0.28
CA LEU A 68 2.89 8.81 -0.95
C LEU A 68 2.04 7.98 0.02
N MET A 69 2.68 7.41 1.04
CA MET A 69 1.97 6.74 2.12
C MET A 69 1.29 7.74 3.07
N GLY A 70 1.70 9.00 3.11
CA GLY A 70 1.19 10.00 4.04
C GLY A 70 1.77 9.82 5.45
N HIS A 71 3.02 9.38 5.55
CA HIS A 71 3.74 9.35 6.83
C HIS A 71 4.53 10.64 7.04
N ALA A 72 4.52 11.13 8.28
CA ALA A 72 5.28 12.32 8.68
C ALA A 72 6.81 12.10 8.72
N SER A 73 7.27 10.84 8.71
CA SER A 73 8.69 10.50 8.67
C SER A 73 8.96 9.16 8.01
N THR A 74 10.12 9.06 7.36
CA THR A 74 10.63 7.82 6.74
C THR A 74 10.81 6.70 7.77
N LYS A 75 11.12 7.04 9.03
CA LYS A 75 11.23 6.07 10.14
C LYS A 75 10.01 5.17 10.27
N THR A 76 8.80 5.70 10.10
CA THR A 76 7.56 4.89 10.15
C THR A 76 7.47 3.95 8.96
N THR A 77 7.82 4.45 7.77
CA THR A 77 7.85 3.69 6.52
C THR A 77 8.84 2.53 6.62
N GLU A 78 10.09 2.82 6.97
CA GLU A 78 11.18 1.85 7.09
C GLU A 78 11.02 0.86 8.23
N GLY A 79 10.35 1.27 9.32
CA GLY A 79 10.14 0.44 10.50
C GLY A 79 9.00 -0.57 10.31
N PHE A 80 7.92 -0.18 9.62
CA PHE A 80 6.67 -0.96 9.65
C PHE A 80 6.05 -1.27 8.30
N TYR A 81 6.51 -0.65 7.23
CA TYR A 81 5.84 -0.74 5.93
C TYR A 81 6.71 -1.25 4.80
N SER A 82 7.85 -0.63 4.54
CA SER A 82 8.67 -0.95 3.38
C SER A 82 10.11 -0.48 3.60
N ARG A 83 11.09 -1.30 3.20
CA ARG A 83 12.52 -1.00 3.36
C ARG A 83 13.28 -1.45 2.12
N LYS A 84 14.36 -0.74 1.79
CA LYS A 84 15.27 -1.17 0.73
C LYS A 84 15.85 -2.55 1.04
N ARG A 85 15.74 -3.47 0.08
CA ARG A 85 16.28 -4.83 0.22
C ARG A 85 17.80 -4.80 0.09
N LEU A 86 18.47 -5.70 0.81
CA LEU A 86 19.93 -5.78 0.82
C LEU A 86 20.51 -6.00 -0.59
N ASN A 87 19.96 -6.93 -1.35
CA ASN A 87 20.41 -7.22 -2.72
C ASN A 87 20.33 -5.96 -3.60
N LYS A 88 19.20 -5.24 -3.57
CA LYS A 88 19.05 -3.97 -4.29
C LYS A 88 20.04 -2.90 -3.82
N ALA A 89 20.40 -2.86 -2.53
CA ALA A 89 21.42 -1.94 -2.05
C ALA A 89 22.82 -2.30 -2.59
N ILE A 90 23.17 -3.59 -2.63
CA ILE A 90 24.41 -4.10 -3.21
C ILE A 90 24.48 -3.76 -4.71
N ASP A 91 23.40 -4.05 -5.45
CA ASP A 91 23.34 -3.78 -6.89
C ASP A 91 23.51 -2.29 -7.19
N ASN A 92 22.85 -1.42 -6.42
CA ASN A 92 22.97 0.03 -6.56
C ASN A 92 24.40 0.52 -6.27
N ALA A 93 25.04 0.00 -5.22
CA ALA A 93 26.43 0.35 -4.89
C ALA A 93 27.39 -0.09 -6.00
N ARG A 94 27.24 -1.33 -6.49
CA ARG A 94 28.04 -1.87 -7.59
C ARG A 94 27.86 -1.06 -8.87
N ASN A 95 26.61 -0.78 -9.26
CA ASN A 95 26.31 -0.03 -10.47
C ASN A 95 26.86 1.41 -10.40
N SER A 96 26.75 2.06 -9.24
CA SER A 96 27.33 3.38 -9.00
C SER A 96 28.86 3.37 -9.17
N TRP A 97 29.56 2.39 -8.58
CA TRP A 97 31.00 2.22 -8.70
C TRP A 97 31.45 2.05 -10.17
N LEU A 98 30.81 1.12 -10.88
CA LEU A 98 31.13 0.85 -12.29
C LEU A 98 30.86 2.06 -13.19
N SER A 99 29.75 2.78 -12.97
CA SER A 99 29.41 3.98 -13.74
C SER A 99 30.38 5.15 -13.53
N SER A 100 31.07 5.16 -12.39
CA SER A 100 32.05 6.20 -12.03
C SER A 100 33.49 5.85 -12.46
N GLY A 101 33.68 4.79 -13.25
CA GLY A 101 34.99 4.39 -13.77
C GLY A 101 35.89 3.71 -12.74
N GLY A 102 35.31 3.12 -11.69
CA GLY A 102 36.06 2.33 -10.71
C GLY A 102 36.70 1.11 -11.36
N GLN A 103 38.04 1.06 -11.35
CA GLN A 103 38.85 -0.10 -11.77
C GLN A 103 38.81 -1.22 -10.72
#